data_AF-A0A1E8FBG8-F1
#
_entry.id   AF-A0A1E8FBG8-F1
#
_cell.length_a   1.000
_cell.length_b   1.000
_cell.length_c   1.000
_cell.angle_alpha   90.00
_cell.angle_beta   90.00
_cell.angle_gamma   90.00
#
_symmetry.space_group_name_H-M   'P 1'
#
loop_
_entity.id
_entity.type
_entity.pdbx_description
1 polymer ?
#
loop_
_entity_poly.entity_id
_entity_poly.type
_entity_poly.pdbx_seq_one_letter_code
_entity_poly.pdbx_strand_id
1 'polypeptide(L)'
;MPDSAATNRKTLVPRTVTRLDTQIPTLPRLLKQQGYHTAHFGKWHLGPAPYSPLEHGFDVDIPHYSGPGPAGGYLAPWSYAPNLQPQQPGEHIDIRLAQEASEWIAEVKDDGPFFLNFWAFSVHSPFDADPATVDYFTQKRTAFHSQRSSVYAAMVKQFDDSVGILLDSLEEQDLLKNTIIIFTSDNGGNMYNVLGTIRATSNFPLRGGKATEFEGGIRVPTVIYWPGITKQAFLSRRPIQSADYYPTILSGLDIPWPSSHIVDGTDIRPLLADEEFGPRPIITFFPSEPPVPDWLPPSATITLNQWKLIRTFYYGVDGGHMYQLFDIDNDIAERHNLAELYPDVVADLDYQLEQHLLNTAAVTPVENPRYVPGSFNDNNIGKQSANWTIPLADPNNLPPVITVTSDSEIVSAGETVSVSYSLSDENSSTSASYRQFMGPEVTLTETGEKEFSFTAPTVYTKQSIGIAFVARDEVQTTSQVWQVTVMPQAIAPVVNLSAQRTTVTKGGSVNFTVEASDENQEHLIFTIESDAVGIDLPEITASGDYSIQVPNNFSGSTLAITVTAIDGEFTTQNSINISVADAPAPASSGGGGTTSVWVLIMVTGLVLYRRRVS
;
A
#
# COMPACT_ATOMS: atom_id res chain seq x y z
N MET A 1 -26.59 5.34 -30.36
CA MET A 1 -26.87 4.31 -29.33
C MET A 1 -26.89 2.96 -30.01
N PRO A 2 -26.23 1.91 -29.49
CA PRO A 2 -26.17 0.63 -30.19
C PRO A 2 -27.51 -0.11 -30.13
N ASP A 3 -28.09 -0.45 -31.28
CA ASP A 3 -29.31 -1.27 -31.40
C ASP A 3 -29.15 -2.68 -30.78
N SER A 4 -27.92 -3.08 -30.50
CA SER A 4 -27.53 -4.34 -29.87
C SER A 4 -27.44 -4.30 -28.35
N ALA A 5 -27.78 -3.19 -27.68
CA ALA A 5 -27.71 -3.12 -26.22
C ALA A 5 -28.66 -4.12 -25.57
N ALA A 6 -28.16 -4.84 -24.57
CA ALA A 6 -28.92 -5.85 -23.83
C ALA A 6 -30.11 -5.18 -23.12
N THR A 7 -31.30 -5.75 -23.25
CA THR A 7 -32.53 -5.17 -22.66
C THR A 7 -32.63 -5.37 -21.15
N ASN A 8 -31.74 -6.19 -20.58
CA ASN A 8 -31.68 -6.52 -19.16
C ASN A 8 -30.55 -5.78 -18.41
N ARG A 9 -30.05 -4.66 -18.91
CA ARG A 9 -29.05 -3.82 -18.23
C ARG A 9 -29.59 -2.40 -18.08
N LYS A 10 -29.45 -1.78 -16.90
CA LYS A 10 -29.97 -0.43 -16.63
C LYS A 10 -29.12 0.65 -17.33
N THR A 11 -27.83 0.40 -17.54
CA THR A 11 -26.90 1.34 -18.19
C THR A 11 -26.20 0.77 -19.42
N LEU A 12 -25.65 1.68 -20.23
CA LEU A 12 -24.70 1.37 -21.28
C LEU A 12 -23.27 1.55 -20.75
N VAL A 13 -22.44 0.52 -20.94
CA VAL A 13 -21.01 0.55 -20.62
C VAL A 13 -20.26 1.37 -21.69
N PRO A 14 -19.41 2.34 -21.29
CA PRO A 14 -18.50 3.04 -22.17
C PRO A 14 -17.58 2.09 -22.94
N ARG A 15 -17.26 2.43 -24.20
CA ARG A 15 -16.24 1.70 -24.96
C ARG A 15 -14.86 2.15 -24.51
N THR A 16 -14.08 1.22 -23.96
CA THR A 16 -12.70 1.50 -23.51
C THR A 16 -11.72 1.45 -24.68
N VAL A 17 -10.66 2.26 -24.59
CA VAL A 17 -9.52 2.19 -25.51
C VAL A 17 -8.64 0.99 -25.08
N THR A 18 -8.16 0.22 -26.04
CA THR A 18 -7.38 -1.02 -25.79
C THR A 18 -5.88 -0.83 -25.96
N ARG A 19 -5.38 0.40 -25.87
CA ARG A 19 -3.97 0.77 -26.06
C ARG A 19 -3.63 2.09 -25.39
N LEU A 20 -2.36 2.28 -25.05
CA LEU A 20 -1.83 3.57 -24.58
C LEU A 20 -1.49 4.47 -25.76
N ASP A 21 -1.85 5.75 -25.73
CA ASP A 21 -1.49 6.67 -26.80
C ASP A 21 0.03 6.95 -26.81
N THR A 22 0.68 6.68 -27.94
CA THR A 22 2.12 6.89 -28.17
C THR A 22 2.57 8.35 -28.02
N GLN A 23 1.64 9.31 -28.04
CA GLN A 23 1.95 10.74 -27.85
C GLN A 23 2.04 11.15 -26.38
N ILE A 24 1.60 10.29 -25.44
CA ILE A 24 1.67 10.60 -24.02
C ILE A 24 3.14 10.74 -23.61
N PRO A 25 3.50 11.81 -22.86
CA PRO A 25 4.85 11.98 -22.33
C PRO A 25 5.06 10.99 -21.18
N THR A 26 5.36 9.73 -21.51
CA THR A 26 5.60 8.68 -20.52
C THR A 26 6.87 8.94 -19.72
N LEU A 27 6.92 8.44 -18.49
CA LEU A 27 8.09 8.56 -17.62
C LEU A 27 9.41 8.13 -18.30
N PRO A 28 9.52 6.93 -18.91
CA PRO A 28 10.71 6.53 -19.66
C PRO A 28 11.09 7.50 -20.79
N ARG A 29 10.12 8.10 -21.50
CA ARG A 29 10.41 9.09 -22.55
C ARG A 29 11.07 10.35 -21.99
N LEU A 30 10.60 10.82 -20.84
CA LEU A 30 11.18 12.00 -20.18
C LEU A 30 12.55 11.69 -19.57
N LEU A 31 12.70 10.54 -18.91
CA LEU A 31 13.98 10.10 -18.34
C LEU A 31 15.04 9.92 -19.43
N LYS A 32 14.68 9.32 -20.56
CA LYS A 32 15.57 9.17 -21.72
C LYS A 32 16.09 10.51 -22.25
N GLN A 33 15.26 11.55 -22.24
CA GLN A 33 15.70 12.91 -22.63
C GLN A 33 16.73 13.51 -21.65
N GLN A 34 16.77 13.01 -20.42
CA GLN A 34 17.77 13.37 -19.41
C GLN A 34 18.98 12.43 -19.40
N GLY A 35 19.11 11.54 -20.40
CA GLY A 35 20.25 10.63 -20.53
C GLY A 35 20.12 9.32 -19.76
N TYR A 36 18.93 8.96 -19.27
CA TYR A 36 18.70 7.64 -18.70
C TYR A 36 18.64 6.57 -19.78
N HIS A 37 19.27 5.43 -19.51
CA HIS A 37 18.99 4.18 -20.21
C HIS A 37 17.67 3.60 -19.72
N THR A 38 16.76 3.25 -20.62
CA THR A 38 15.41 2.80 -20.23
C THR A 38 15.11 1.38 -20.70
N ALA A 39 14.73 0.49 -19.79
CA ALA A 39 14.38 -0.88 -20.15
C ALA A 39 13.06 -1.33 -19.55
N HIS A 40 12.32 -2.12 -20.32
CA HIS A 40 11.13 -2.82 -19.88
C HIS A 40 11.34 -4.33 -19.96
N PHE A 41 11.09 -5.01 -18.83
CA PHE A 41 11.15 -6.45 -18.72
C PHE A 41 9.81 -6.99 -18.21
N GLY A 42 9.16 -7.84 -19.02
CA GLY A 42 7.96 -8.59 -18.66
C GLY A 42 6.66 -8.19 -19.38
N LYS A 43 5.57 -8.17 -18.63
CA LYS A 43 4.20 -7.89 -19.09
C LYS A 43 4.10 -6.44 -19.56
N TRP A 44 3.56 -6.21 -20.75
CA TRP A 44 3.22 -4.85 -21.22
C TRP A 44 1.73 -4.53 -21.13
N HIS A 45 0.90 -5.28 -21.86
CA HIS A 45 -0.58 -5.19 -21.82
C HIS A 45 -1.21 -3.80 -22.09
N LEU A 46 -0.48 -2.89 -22.76
CA LEU A 46 -0.97 -1.56 -23.15
C LEU A 46 -1.16 -1.41 -24.68
N GLY A 47 -1.45 -2.53 -25.35
CA GLY A 47 -1.77 -2.61 -26.78
C GLY A 47 -0.77 -3.44 -27.58
N PRO A 48 -1.19 -4.03 -28.71
CA PRO A 48 -0.27 -4.65 -29.68
C PRO A 48 0.51 -3.56 -30.44
N ALA A 49 1.52 -3.94 -31.23
CA ALA A 49 2.25 -2.98 -32.07
C ALA A 49 1.29 -2.09 -32.91
N PRO A 50 1.59 -0.79 -33.09
CA PRO A 50 2.78 -0.04 -32.66
C PRO A 50 2.61 0.65 -31.29
N TYR A 51 2.11 -0.06 -30.28
CA TYR A 51 1.92 0.44 -28.92
C TYR A 51 2.76 -0.33 -27.92
N SER A 52 3.97 -0.77 -28.29
CA SER A 52 4.91 -1.50 -27.43
C SER A 52 5.71 -0.53 -26.54
N PRO A 53 6.39 -1.01 -25.49
CA PRO A 53 7.33 -0.23 -24.69
C PRO A 53 8.28 0.67 -25.51
N LEU A 54 8.72 0.20 -26.68
CA LEU A 54 9.63 0.94 -27.57
C LEU A 54 9.00 2.27 -28.04
N GLU A 55 7.72 2.25 -28.43
CA GLU A 55 6.99 3.48 -28.79
C GLU A 55 6.69 4.39 -27.59
N HIS A 56 6.87 3.88 -26.38
CA HIS A 56 6.68 4.60 -25.13
C HIS A 56 8.00 5.00 -24.45
N GLY A 57 9.12 5.02 -25.18
CA GLY A 57 10.36 5.63 -24.73
C GLY A 57 11.35 4.68 -24.04
N PHE A 58 11.09 3.37 -24.08
CA PHE A 58 12.06 2.35 -23.68
C PHE A 58 13.10 2.09 -24.79
N ASP A 59 14.36 1.87 -24.43
CA ASP A 59 15.42 1.36 -25.30
C ASP A 59 15.33 -0.17 -25.47
N VAL A 60 14.96 -0.87 -24.40
CA VAL A 60 14.88 -2.33 -24.34
C VAL A 60 13.45 -2.78 -24.01
N ASP A 61 12.98 -3.81 -24.71
CA ASP A 61 11.65 -4.41 -24.57
C ASP A 61 11.77 -5.94 -24.66
N ILE A 62 11.82 -6.60 -23.51
CA ILE A 62 11.94 -8.06 -23.40
C ILE A 62 10.78 -8.58 -22.53
N PRO A 63 9.96 -9.54 -22.99
CA PRO A 63 10.11 -10.33 -24.21
C PRO A 63 9.43 -9.73 -25.46
N HIS A 64 8.99 -8.47 -25.46
CA HIS A 64 8.15 -7.86 -26.51
C HIS A 64 6.82 -8.60 -26.71
N TYR A 65 5.93 -8.46 -25.72
CA TYR A 65 4.66 -9.19 -25.69
C TYR A 65 3.51 -8.35 -25.12
N SER A 66 2.41 -8.29 -25.86
CA SER A 66 1.25 -7.44 -25.52
C SER A 66 0.19 -8.12 -24.64
N GLY A 67 0.37 -9.40 -24.28
CA GLY A 67 -0.63 -10.15 -23.53
C GLY A 67 -0.57 -9.92 -22.01
N PRO A 68 -1.63 -10.31 -21.28
CA PRO A 68 -1.77 -10.04 -19.84
C PRO A 68 -0.99 -11.00 -18.93
N GLY A 69 -0.63 -12.18 -19.44
CA GLY A 69 0.05 -13.26 -18.73
C GLY A 69 0.92 -14.07 -19.70
N PRO A 70 1.82 -14.93 -19.21
CA PRO A 70 2.92 -15.42 -20.01
C PRO A 70 2.46 -16.39 -21.11
N ALA A 71 3.01 -16.22 -22.33
CA ALA A 71 2.68 -17.04 -23.49
C ALA A 71 3.28 -18.45 -23.36
N GLY A 72 2.44 -19.40 -22.94
CA GLY A 72 2.82 -20.82 -22.78
C GLY A 72 2.94 -21.29 -21.33
N GLY A 73 2.66 -20.42 -20.35
CA GLY A 73 2.86 -20.73 -18.91
C GLY A 73 4.10 -20.06 -18.34
N TYR A 74 4.35 -20.27 -17.05
CA TYR A 74 5.52 -19.72 -16.36
C TYR A 74 6.77 -20.55 -16.60
N LEU A 75 6.61 -21.87 -16.81
CA LEU A 75 7.73 -22.79 -17.03
C LEU A 75 7.95 -23.04 -18.53
N ALA A 76 9.22 -23.04 -18.96
CA ALA A 76 9.59 -23.23 -20.35
C ALA A 76 9.14 -24.62 -20.88
N PRO A 77 8.73 -24.72 -22.16
CA PRO A 77 8.97 -23.75 -23.23
C PRO A 77 7.91 -22.65 -23.36
N TRP A 78 8.34 -21.39 -23.28
CA TRP A 78 7.56 -20.21 -23.66
C TRP A 78 7.81 -19.84 -25.13
N SER A 79 6.93 -19.03 -25.72
CA SER A 79 6.98 -18.66 -27.15
C SER A 79 7.26 -17.18 -27.38
N TYR A 80 8.47 -16.72 -27.03
CA TYR A 80 8.91 -15.32 -27.17
C TYR A 80 10.05 -15.12 -28.19
N ALA A 81 10.31 -16.12 -29.03
CA ALA A 81 11.35 -16.01 -30.05
C ALA A 81 10.99 -14.93 -31.10
N PRO A 82 11.98 -14.20 -31.64
CA PRO A 82 13.42 -14.34 -31.39
C PRO A 82 13.92 -13.59 -30.14
N ASN A 83 13.09 -12.77 -29.51
CA ASN A 83 13.50 -11.78 -28.50
C ASN A 83 13.90 -12.39 -27.16
N LEU A 84 13.32 -13.53 -26.78
CA LEU A 84 13.74 -14.29 -25.61
C LEU A 84 13.55 -15.79 -25.86
N GLN A 85 14.58 -16.58 -25.56
CA GLN A 85 14.56 -18.03 -25.73
C GLN A 85 14.97 -18.72 -24.43
N PRO A 86 14.28 -19.82 -24.05
CA PRO A 86 14.67 -20.60 -22.90
C PRO A 86 16.04 -21.25 -23.13
N GLN A 87 16.88 -21.21 -22.12
CA GLN A 87 18.18 -21.92 -22.12
C GLN A 87 18.00 -23.40 -21.77
N GLN A 88 16.97 -23.72 -20.96
CA GLN A 88 16.68 -25.08 -20.55
C GLN A 88 15.17 -25.33 -20.35
N PRO A 89 14.69 -26.58 -20.48
CA PRO A 89 13.30 -26.93 -20.17
C PRO A 89 12.95 -26.60 -18.70
N GLY A 90 11.72 -26.13 -18.45
CA GLY A 90 11.24 -25.82 -17.11
C GLY A 90 11.77 -24.53 -16.49
N GLU A 91 12.55 -23.73 -17.22
CA GLU A 91 13.00 -22.41 -16.78
C GLU A 91 11.80 -21.49 -16.49
N HIS A 92 11.84 -20.76 -15.37
CA HIS A 92 10.76 -19.84 -14.98
C HIS A 92 10.94 -18.46 -15.64
N ILE A 93 9.89 -17.97 -16.29
CA ILE A 93 9.96 -16.73 -17.11
C ILE A 93 10.39 -15.51 -16.31
N ASP A 94 9.83 -15.25 -15.13
CA ASP A 94 10.18 -14.03 -14.37
C ASP A 94 11.59 -14.11 -13.77
N ILE A 95 12.06 -15.33 -13.46
CA ILE A 95 13.43 -15.54 -12.97
C ILE A 95 14.40 -15.24 -14.10
N ARG A 96 14.10 -15.71 -15.32
CA ARG A 96 14.91 -15.37 -16.48
C ARG A 96 14.89 -13.89 -16.80
N LEU A 97 13.72 -13.25 -16.77
CA LEU A 97 13.62 -11.81 -17.00
C LEU A 97 14.42 -11.00 -15.96
N ALA A 98 14.45 -11.44 -14.70
CA ALA A 98 15.27 -10.82 -13.67
C ALA A 98 16.77 -10.96 -13.97
N GLN A 99 17.22 -12.12 -14.45
CA GLN A 99 18.61 -12.34 -14.87
C GLN A 99 18.99 -11.44 -16.06
N GLU A 100 18.15 -11.39 -17.09
CA GLU A 100 18.37 -10.52 -18.26
C GLU A 100 18.39 -9.03 -17.88
N ALA A 101 17.53 -8.61 -16.95
CA ALA A 101 17.54 -7.25 -16.42
C ALA A 101 18.81 -6.95 -15.62
N SER A 102 19.29 -7.88 -14.80
CA SER A 102 20.55 -7.76 -14.05
C SER A 102 21.77 -7.66 -14.98
N GLU A 103 21.79 -8.45 -16.06
CA GLU A 103 22.81 -8.36 -17.11
C GLU A 103 22.76 -7.00 -17.80
N TRP A 104 21.58 -6.54 -18.20
CA TRP A 104 21.41 -5.21 -18.80
C TRP A 104 21.86 -4.07 -17.88
N ILE A 105 21.52 -4.11 -16.58
CA ILE A 105 22.02 -3.13 -15.60
C ILE A 105 23.55 -3.11 -15.59
N ALA A 106 24.20 -4.28 -15.61
CA ALA A 106 25.65 -4.39 -15.61
C ALA A 106 26.30 -3.82 -16.87
N GLU A 107 25.61 -3.88 -18.01
CA GLU A 107 26.07 -3.30 -19.27
C GLU A 107 26.00 -1.77 -19.26
N VAL A 108 24.95 -1.18 -18.69
CA VAL A 108 24.70 0.28 -18.80
C VAL A 108 25.19 1.10 -17.61
N LYS A 109 25.50 0.48 -16.46
CA LYS A 109 25.80 1.20 -15.21
C LYS A 109 26.94 2.21 -15.29
N ASP A 110 27.92 1.96 -16.17
CA ASP A 110 29.09 2.82 -16.33
C ASP A 110 28.86 3.93 -17.37
N ASP A 111 27.81 3.81 -18.19
CA ASP A 111 27.47 4.74 -19.28
C ASP A 111 26.50 5.86 -18.82
N GLY A 112 25.63 5.58 -17.84
CA GLY A 112 24.67 6.55 -17.33
C GLY A 112 23.67 5.98 -16.31
N PRO A 113 22.74 6.81 -15.81
CA PRO A 113 21.68 6.33 -14.93
C PRO A 113 20.70 5.44 -15.71
N PHE A 114 20.03 4.54 -15.01
CA PHE A 114 19.06 3.62 -15.63
C PHE A 114 17.66 3.78 -15.03
N PHE A 115 16.66 3.45 -15.84
CA PHE A 115 15.28 3.26 -15.42
C PHE A 115 14.83 1.87 -15.87
N LEU A 116 14.63 0.99 -14.90
CA LEU A 116 14.13 -0.37 -15.11
C LEU A 116 12.64 -0.44 -14.77
N ASN A 117 11.84 -0.83 -15.75
CA ASN A 117 10.46 -1.19 -15.55
C ASN A 117 10.29 -2.71 -15.58
N PHE A 118 10.39 -3.35 -14.40
CA PHE A 118 10.22 -4.79 -14.24
C PHE A 118 8.76 -5.12 -13.89
N TRP A 119 7.95 -5.38 -14.91
CA TRP A 119 6.55 -5.80 -14.74
C TRP A 119 6.49 -7.32 -14.90
N ALA A 120 6.78 -8.04 -13.82
CA ALA A 120 6.67 -9.50 -13.81
C ALA A 120 5.31 -9.97 -14.35
N PHE A 121 5.29 -11.11 -15.03
CA PHE A 121 4.03 -11.77 -15.35
C PHE A 121 3.33 -12.28 -14.09
N SER A 122 4.14 -12.69 -13.10
CA SER A 122 3.67 -13.14 -11.80
C SER A 122 2.77 -12.11 -11.13
N VAL A 123 1.65 -12.50 -10.51
CA VAL A 123 1.12 -13.88 -10.33
C VAL A 123 -0.16 -14.10 -11.13
N HIS A 124 -0.22 -13.53 -12.35
CA HIS A 124 -1.36 -13.68 -13.24
C HIS A 124 -1.57 -15.14 -13.68
N SER A 125 -2.79 -15.51 -14.07
CA SER A 125 -3.03 -16.79 -14.74
C SER A 125 -2.30 -16.89 -16.09
N PRO A 126 -2.01 -18.10 -16.62
CA PRO A 126 -2.29 -19.45 -16.08
C PRO A 126 -1.59 -19.72 -14.74
N PHE A 127 -2.13 -20.65 -13.95
CA PHE A 127 -1.59 -20.96 -12.63
C PHE A 127 -0.72 -22.21 -12.72
N ASP A 128 0.58 -22.00 -12.92
CA ASP A 128 1.61 -23.03 -12.94
C ASP A 128 2.88 -22.49 -12.27
N ALA A 129 3.60 -23.39 -11.61
CA ALA A 129 4.80 -23.09 -10.83
C ALA A 129 5.67 -24.35 -10.78
N ASP A 130 6.92 -24.18 -10.34
CA ASP A 130 7.84 -25.31 -10.15
C ASP A 130 7.23 -26.39 -9.23
N PRO A 131 7.16 -27.66 -9.65
CA PRO A 131 6.51 -28.72 -8.88
C PRO A 131 7.09 -28.93 -7.48
N ALA A 132 8.40 -28.81 -7.31
CA ALA A 132 9.02 -28.99 -5.99
C ALA A 132 8.62 -27.87 -5.02
N THR A 133 8.49 -26.65 -5.53
CA THR A 133 7.99 -25.49 -4.79
C THR A 133 6.50 -25.66 -4.44
N VAL A 134 5.68 -26.17 -5.37
CA VAL A 134 4.27 -26.51 -5.11
C VAL A 134 4.16 -27.58 -4.02
N ASP A 135 5.00 -28.63 -4.05
CA ASP A 135 5.01 -29.69 -3.06
C ASP A 135 5.39 -29.17 -1.67
N TYR A 136 6.37 -28.27 -1.59
CA TYR A 136 6.75 -27.59 -0.35
C TYR A 136 5.55 -26.86 0.28
N PHE A 137 4.82 -26.05 -0.50
CA PHE A 137 3.63 -25.36 0.01
C PHE A 137 2.43 -26.29 0.20
N THR A 138 2.40 -27.44 -0.46
CA THR A 138 1.39 -28.49 -0.21
C THR A 138 1.57 -29.10 1.17
N GLN A 139 2.82 -29.34 1.59
CA GLN A 139 3.14 -29.85 2.93
C GLN A 139 2.86 -28.81 4.03
N LYS A 140 2.99 -27.52 3.73
CA LYS A 140 2.67 -26.42 4.66
C LYS A 140 1.19 -26.05 4.72
N ARG A 141 0.39 -26.51 3.75
CA ARG A 141 -1.02 -26.14 3.62
C ARG A 141 -1.81 -26.57 4.86
N THR A 142 -2.59 -25.64 5.37
CA THR A 142 -3.46 -25.85 6.53
C THR A 142 -4.88 -25.37 6.23
N ALA A 143 -5.87 -26.03 6.83
CA ALA A 143 -7.26 -25.57 6.79
C ALA A 143 -7.48 -24.31 7.65
N PHE A 144 -6.55 -23.99 8.54
CA PHE A 144 -6.59 -22.83 9.45
C PHE A 144 -6.05 -21.54 8.81
N HIS A 145 -6.02 -21.44 7.48
CA HIS A 145 -5.56 -20.23 6.80
C HIS A 145 -6.53 -19.86 5.67
N SER A 146 -6.70 -18.57 5.41
CA SER A 146 -7.61 -18.06 4.36
C SER A 146 -7.01 -18.24 2.95
N GLN A 147 -5.68 -18.18 2.83
CA GLN A 147 -4.93 -18.45 1.61
C GLN A 147 -4.38 -19.89 1.64
N ARG A 148 -4.84 -20.74 0.72
CA ARG A 148 -4.59 -22.19 0.77
C ARG A 148 -4.09 -22.81 -0.53
N SER A 149 -4.01 -22.02 -1.60
CA SER A 149 -3.52 -22.51 -2.88
C SER A 149 -2.00 -22.68 -2.86
N SER A 150 -1.54 -23.93 -2.84
CA SER A 150 -0.10 -24.24 -2.87
C SER A 150 0.55 -23.84 -4.21
N VAL A 151 -0.21 -23.89 -5.31
CA VAL A 151 0.26 -23.40 -6.62
C VAL A 151 0.47 -21.90 -6.59
N TYR A 152 -0.50 -21.14 -6.09
CA TYR A 152 -0.38 -19.68 -6.01
C TYR A 152 0.73 -19.25 -5.05
N ALA A 153 0.87 -19.93 -3.90
CA ALA A 153 1.97 -19.70 -2.98
C ALA A 153 3.35 -19.95 -3.63
N ALA A 154 3.46 -21.00 -4.46
CA ALA A 154 4.68 -21.26 -5.22
C ALA A 154 4.97 -20.16 -6.25
N MET A 155 3.96 -19.67 -6.98
CA MET A 155 4.12 -18.55 -7.91
C MET A 155 4.59 -17.27 -7.19
N VAL A 156 3.99 -16.95 -6.02
CA VAL A 156 4.43 -15.81 -5.20
C VAL A 156 5.89 -16.00 -4.75
N LYS A 157 6.29 -17.22 -4.36
CA LYS A 157 7.68 -17.49 -3.96
C LYS A 157 8.67 -17.33 -5.11
N GLN A 158 8.31 -17.77 -6.33
CA GLN A 158 9.18 -17.62 -7.51
C GLN A 158 9.25 -16.16 -7.99
N PHE A 159 8.18 -15.38 -7.80
CA PHE A 159 8.23 -13.92 -7.96
C PHE A 159 9.18 -13.27 -6.95
N ASP A 160 9.07 -13.65 -5.67
CA ASP A 160 9.99 -13.22 -4.61
C ASP A 160 11.45 -13.59 -4.92
N ASP A 161 11.73 -14.79 -5.46
CA ASP A 161 13.06 -15.17 -5.95
C ASP A 161 13.55 -14.24 -7.08
N SER A 162 12.65 -13.84 -7.98
CA SER A 162 12.97 -12.92 -9.09
C SER A 162 13.31 -11.52 -8.58
N VAL A 163 12.58 -11.03 -7.57
CA VAL A 163 12.90 -9.76 -6.88
C VAL A 163 14.24 -9.87 -6.15
N GLY A 164 14.51 -11.00 -5.49
CA GLY A 164 15.79 -11.28 -4.84
C GLY A 164 16.97 -11.16 -5.80
N ILE A 165 16.88 -11.75 -7.00
CA ILE A 165 17.92 -11.65 -8.04
C ILE A 165 18.23 -10.19 -8.43
N LEU A 166 17.20 -9.36 -8.55
CA LEU A 166 17.39 -7.94 -8.88
C LEU A 166 18.05 -7.17 -7.72
N LEU A 167 17.61 -7.41 -6.49
CA LEU A 167 18.18 -6.77 -5.30
C LEU A 167 19.64 -7.19 -5.08
N ASP A 168 19.93 -8.48 -5.17
CA ASP A 168 21.29 -9.03 -5.09
C ASP A 168 22.18 -8.40 -6.17
N SER A 169 21.67 -8.26 -7.40
CA SER A 169 22.42 -7.61 -8.48
C SER A 169 22.72 -6.13 -8.18
N LEU A 170 21.78 -5.38 -7.61
CA LEU A 170 22.02 -4.00 -7.21
C LEU A 170 23.05 -3.90 -6.08
N GLU A 171 23.08 -4.86 -5.15
CA GLU A 171 24.07 -4.91 -4.07
C GLU A 171 25.47 -5.29 -4.59
N GLU A 172 25.58 -6.36 -5.37
CA GLU A 172 26.85 -6.86 -5.94
C GLU A 172 27.53 -5.81 -6.83
N GLN A 173 26.74 -4.94 -7.45
CA GLN A 173 27.22 -3.87 -8.32
C GLN A 173 27.40 -2.52 -7.60
N ASP A 174 27.24 -2.47 -6.28
CA ASP A 174 27.32 -1.26 -5.45
C ASP A 174 26.31 -0.15 -5.85
N LEU A 175 25.19 -0.53 -6.49
CA LEU A 175 24.16 0.39 -7.02
C LEU A 175 23.01 0.64 -6.04
N LEU A 176 22.77 -0.26 -5.07
CA LEU A 176 21.60 -0.19 -4.19
C LEU A 176 21.43 1.17 -3.51
N LYS A 177 22.53 1.74 -2.98
CA LYS A 177 22.51 3.05 -2.27
C LYS A 177 22.21 4.25 -3.16
N ASN A 178 22.20 4.07 -4.47
CA ASN A 178 21.91 5.09 -5.47
C ASN A 178 20.71 4.70 -6.36
N THR A 179 19.87 3.76 -5.91
CA THR A 179 18.72 3.28 -6.67
C THR A 179 17.43 3.52 -5.90
N ILE A 180 16.45 4.14 -6.56
CA ILE A 180 15.08 4.23 -6.05
C ILE A 180 14.36 2.92 -6.40
N ILE A 181 13.75 2.26 -5.42
CA ILE A 181 13.02 1.01 -5.61
C ILE A 181 11.57 1.23 -5.21
N ILE A 182 10.65 0.98 -6.14
CA ILE A 182 9.21 1.01 -5.92
C ILE A 182 8.66 -0.39 -6.23
N PHE A 183 8.24 -1.10 -5.19
CA PHE A 183 7.52 -2.36 -5.31
C PHE A 183 6.03 -2.11 -5.13
N THR A 184 5.22 -2.56 -6.07
CA THR A 184 3.75 -2.43 -6.01
C THR A 184 3.05 -3.48 -6.88
N SER A 185 1.71 -3.45 -6.94
CA SER A 185 0.86 -4.29 -7.80
C SER A 185 -0.06 -3.44 -8.68
N ASP A 186 -0.51 -3.97 -9.82
CA ASP A 186 -1.43 -3.28 -10.74
C ASP A 186 -2.89 -3.29 -10.27
N ASN A 187 -3.28 -4.28 -9.47
CA ASN A 187 -4.60 -4.40 -8.84
C ASN A 187 -4.56 -5.40 -7.66
N GLY A 188 -5.69 -5.53 -6.96
CA GLY A 188 -5.90 -6.53 -5.92
C GLY A 188 -5.91 -7.98 -6.40
N GLY A 189 -5.89 -8.95 -5.47
CA GLY A 189 -5.70 -10.37 -5.77
C GLY A 189 -6.87 -11.02 -6.53
N ASN A 190 -6.58 -12.05 -7.35
CA ASN A 190 -7.58 -12.82 -8.07
C ASN A 190 -8.33 -13.79 -7.15
N MET A 191 -9.51 -13.36 -6.68
CA MET A 191 -10.35 -14.14 -5.79
C MET A 191 -11.42 -14.98 -6.51
N TYR A 192 -11.36 -15.14 -7.84
CA TYR A 192 -12.43 -15.82 -8.59
C TYR A 192 -11.98 -17.07 -9.35
N ASN A 193 -10.71 -17.16 -9.75
CA ASN A 193 -10.22 -18.40 -10.33
C ASN A 193 -10.12 -19.49 -9.26
N VAL A 194 -10.61 -20.68 -9.62
CA VAL A 194 -10.59 -21.89 -8.78
C VAL A 194 -9.53 -22.84 -9.30
N LEU A 195 -8.67 -23.29 -8.40
CA LEU A 195 -7.59 -24.26 -8.60
C LEU A 195 -7.96 -25.54 -7.84
N GLY A 196 -8.57 -26.48 -8.57
CA GLY A 196 -9.19 -27.66 -7.96
C GLY A 196 -10.43 -27.28 -7.16
N THR A 197 -10.34 -27.28 -5.83
CA THR A 197 -11.43 -26.95 -4.90
C THR A 197 -11.17 -25.68 -4.08
N ILE A 198 -10.13 -24.91 -4.42
CA ILE A 198 -9.67 -23.75 -3.65
C ILE A 198 -9.50 -22.56 -4.60
N ARG A 199 -9.80 -21.34 -4.13
CA ARG A 199 -9.52 -20.12 -4.90
C ARG A 199 -8.02 -19.85 -4.99
N ALA A 200 -7.56 -19.16 -6.04
CA ALA A 200 -6.16 -18.83 -6.22
C ALA A 200 -5.57 -18.07 -5.01
N THR A 201 -6.25 -17.04 -4.54
CA THR A 201 -5.87 -16.31 -3.33
C THR A 201 -7.09 -15.85 -2.52
N SER A 202 -6.80 -15.21 -1.38
CA SER A 202 -7.76 -14.48 -0.55
C SER A 202 -7.15 -13.15 -0.14
N ASN A 203 -7.93 -12.07 -0.26
CA ASN A 203 -7.56 -10.74 0.21
C ASN A 203 -8.07 -10.45 1.62
N PHE A 204 -8.57 -11.48 2.33
CA PHE A 204 -9.08 -11.32 3.69
C PHE A 204 -8.07 -10.51 4.55
N PRO A 205 -8.53 -9.48 5.28
CA PRO A 205 -9.94 -9.18 5.56
C PRO A 205 -10.67 -8.26 4.58
N LEU A 206 -10.01 -7.84 3.51
CA LEU A 206 -10.58 -6.93 2.54
C LEU A 206 -11.70 -7.61 1.73
N ARG A 207 -12.73 -6.85 1.39
CA ARG A 207 -13.83 -7.32 0.54
C ARG A 207 -13.45 -7.26 -0.93
N GLY A 208 -13.92 -8.24 -1.71
CA GLY A 208 -13.68 -8.28 -3.14
C GLY A 208 -12.22 -8.54 -3.53
N GLY A 209 -11.94 -8.38 -4.81
CA GLY A 209 -10.65 -8.70 -5.42
C GLY A 209 -10.47 -8.01 -6.77
N LYS A 210 -9.54 -8.53 -7.57
CA LYS A 210 -9.35 -8.08 -8.95
C LYS A 210 -10.70 -7.86 -9.65
N ALA A 211 -10.86 -6.69 -10.26
CA ALA A 211 -12.05 -6.25 -10.99
C ALA A 211 -13.28 -5.93 -10.11
N THR A 212 -13.05 -5.49 -8.88
CA THR A 212 -14.06 -4.90 -7.99
C THR A 212 -13.56 -3.59 -7.39
N GLU A 213 -14.47 -2.73 -6.95
CA GLU A 213 -14.21 -1.41 -6.41
C GLU A 213 -14.07 -1.40 -4.87
N PHE A 214 -14.29 -2.54 -4.24
CA PHE A 214 -14.03 -2.79 -2.83
C PHE A 214 -12.52 -2.79 -2.53
N GLU A 215 -12.15 -2.63 -1.26
CA GLU A 215 -10.75 -2.51 -0.81
C GLU A 215 -9.86 -3.65 -1.32
N GLY A 216 -10.38 -4.87 -1.41
CA GLY A 216 -9.62 -6.03 -1.90
C GLY A 216 -9.31 -5.96 -3.39
N GLY A 217 -9.97 -5.09 -4.16
CA GLY A 217 -9.70 -4.88 -5.58
C GLY A 217 -8.77 -3.71 -5.88
N ILE A 218 -8.78 -2.67 -5.04
CA ILE A 218 -8.02 -1.43 -5.26
C ILE A 218 -6.80 -1.28 -4.35
N ARG A 219 -6.78 -1.90 -3.18
CA ARG A 219 -5.65 -1.84 -2.24
C ARG A 219 -4.57 -2.83 -2.66
N VAL A 220 -3.34 -2.32 -2.80
CA VAL A 220 -2.19 -3.09 -3.26
C VAL A 220 -1.03 -3.00 -2.26
N PRO A 221 -0.20 -4.06 -2.12
CA PRO A 221 1.03 -3.96 -1.34
C PRO A 221 1.93 -2.90 -1.98
N THR A 222 2.55 -2.04 -1.17
CA THR A 222 3.53 -1.05 -1.67
C THR A 222 4.70 -0.94 -0.70
N VAL A 223 5.92 -1.02 -1.24
CA VAL A 223 7.16 -0.73 -0.52
C VAL A 223 7.97 0.24 -1.37
N ILE A 224 8.40 1.35 -0.78
CA ILE A 224 9.22 2.36 -1.46
C ILE A 224 10.52 2.50 -0.67
N TYR A 225 11.64 2.32 -1.36
CA TYR A 225 12.97 2.61 -0.84
C TYR A 225 13.57 3.73 -1.70
N TRP A 226 13.85 4.86 -1.07
CA TRP A 226 14.47 6.01 -1.72
C TRP A 226 15.62 6.52 -0.85
N PRO A 227 16.88 6.19 -1.20
CA PRO A 227 18.05 6.64 -0.45
C PRO A 227 18.03 8.15 -0.20
N GLY A 228 18.15 8.54 1.08
CA GLY A 228 18.15 9.95 1.49
C GLY A 228 16.77 10.59 1.67
N ILE A 229 15.68 9.89 1.35
CA ILE A 229 14.30 10.38 1.58
C ILE A 229 13.54 9.46 2.54
N THR A 230 13.45 8.16 2.24
CA THR A 230 12.63 7.25 3.06
C THR A 230 13.23 6.98 4.43
N LYS A 231 12.42 7.08 5.50
CA LYS A 231 12.79 6.64 6.86
C LYS A 231 12.81 5.11 6.97
N GLN A 232 13.74 4.57 7.75
CA GLN A 232 13.82 3.12 8.00
C GLN A 232 12.63 2.65 8.85
N ALA A 233 12.03 1.51 8.47
CA ALA A 233 10.91 0.89 9.19
C ALA A 233 9.68 1.79 9.40
N PHE A 234 9.46 2.74 8.49
CA PHE A 234 8.33 3.66 8.50
C PHE A 234 7.10 3.04 7.81
N LEU A 235 5.95 3.07 8.49
CA LEU A 235 4.65 2.68 7.94
C LEU A 235 3.74 3.90 7.82
N SER A 236 3.42 4.28 6.59
CA SER A 236 2.38 5.28 6.33
C SER A 236 1.02 4.64 6.07
N ARG A 237 -0.03 5.24 6.65
CA ARG A 237 -1.44 4.91 6.37
C ARG A 237 -2.11 5.87 5.39
N ARG A 238 -1.39 6.90 4.92
CA ARG A 238 -1.95 7.88 3.98
C ARG A 238 -2.17 7.21 2.62
N PRO A 239 -3.36 7.31 2.02
CA PRO A 239 -3.60 6.76 0.69
C PRO A 239 -2.70 7.36 -0.39
N ILE A 240 -2.07 6.48 -1.16
CA ILE A 240 -1.36 6.80 -2.41
C ILE A 240 -1.98 6.02 -3.57
N GLN A 241 -1.72 6.46 -4.79
CA GLN A 241 -2.17 5.85 -6.03
C GLN A 241 -1.04 5.76 -7.05
N SER A 242 -1.15 4.86 -8.02
CA SER A 242 -0.12 4.64 -9.04
C SER A 242 0.23 5.89 -9.84
N ALA A 243 -0.74 6.80 -10.04
CA ALA A 243 -0.53 8.07 -10.71
C ALA A 243 0.48 8.99 -9.99
N ASP A 244 0.68 8.82 -8.67
CA ASP A 244 1.58 9.65 -7.88
C ASP A 244 3.07 9.39 -8.17
N TYR A 245 3.42 8.19 -8.62
CA TYR A 245 4.82 7.84 -8.89
C TYR A 245 5.42 8.74 -9.98
N TYR A 246 4.61 9.11 -10.98
CA TYR A 246 5.05 9.94 -12.10
C TYR A 246 5.56 11.33 -11.65
N PRO A 247 4.75 12.19 -11.00
CA PRO A 247 5.24 13.49 -10.51
C PRO A 247 6.29 13.34 -9.42
N THR A 248 6.20 12.31 -8.57
CA THR A 248 7.17 12.09 -7.48
C THR A 248 8.57 11.83 -8.04
N ILE A 249 8.70 10.97 -9.05
CA ILE A 249 9.99 10.66 -9.69
C ILE A 249 10.51 11.88 -10.45
N LEU A 250 9.67 12.55 -11.24
CA LEU A 250 10.10 13.74 -11.99
C LEU A 250 10.59 14.84 -11.06
N SER A 251 9.82 15.19 -10.03
CA SER A 251 10.21 16.21 -9.05
C SER A 251 11.43 15.79 -8.23
N GLY A 252 11.57 14.51 -7.91
CA GLY A 252 12.72 13.97 -7.19
C GLY A 252 14.03 13.98 -7.98
N LEU A 253 13.94 14.03 -9.31
CA LEU A 253 15.08 14.09 -10.22
C LEU A 253 15.27 15.48 -10.86
N ASP A 254 14.57 16.49 -10.34
CA ASP A 254 14.57 17.86 -10.88
C ASP A 254 14.19 17.95 -12.36
N ILE A 255 13.32 17.05 -12.84
CA ILE A 255 12.81 17.01 -14.20
C ILE A 255 11.50 17.79 -14.25
N PRO A 256 11.38 18.83 -15.10
CA PRO A 256 10.17 19.62 -15.20
C PRO A 256 9.01 18.79 -15.71
N TRP A 257 7.83 19.01 -15.14
CA TRP A 257 6.61 18.35 -15.60
C TRP A 257 6.23 18.83 -17.02
N PRO A 258 5.64 17.96 -17.85
CA PRO A 258 5.25 18.32 -19.21
C PRO A 258 4.11 19.34 -19.22
N SER A 259 4.41 20.60 -19.56
CA SER A 259 3.43 21.71 -19.58
C SER A 259 2.18 21.47 -20.45
N SER A 260 2.26 20.58 -21.45
CA SER A 260 1.16 20.24 -22.36
C SER A 260 0.34 19.03 -21.94
N HIS A 261 0.62 18.44 -20.77
CA HIS A 261 -0.05 17.25 -20.28
C HIS A 261 -0.49 17.44 -18.83
N ILE A 262 -1.74 17.08 -18.54
CA ILE A 262 -2.29 17.14 -17.19
C ILE A 262 -1.69 15.98 -16.40
N VAL A 263 -1.17 16.27 -15.21
CA VAL A 263 -0.64 15.27 -14.29
C VAL A 263 -1.62 15.17 -13.12
N ASP A 264 -2.32 14.04 -13.02
CA ASP A 264 -3.33 13.81 -11.98
C ASP A 264 -2.73 13.39 -10.63
N GLY A 265 -1.52 12.84 -10.65
CA GLY A 265 -0.80 12.41 -9.45
C GLY A 265 -0.31 13.57 -8.59
N THR A 266 0.04 13.25 -7.35
CA THR A 266 0.67 14.19 -6.40
C THR A 266 2.11 13.75 -6.11
N ASP A 267 3.03 14.70 -5.93
CA ASP A 267 4.37 14.39 -5.42
C ASP A 267 4.28 13.93 -3.96
N ILE A 268 4.58 12.65 -3.71
CA ILE A 268 4.48 12.02 -2.38
C ILE A 268 5.80 12.04 -1.61
N ARG A 269 6.85 12.73 -2.08
CA ARG A 269 8.13 12.82 -1.32
C ARG A 269 7.96 13.33 0.12
N PRO A 270 7.10 14.32 0.43
CA PRO A 270 6.85 14.71 1.82
C PRO A 270 6.37 13.52 2.66
N LEU A 271 5.46 12.69 2.13
CA LEU A 271 5.01 11.47 2.80
C LEU A 271 6.14 10.47 3.05
N LEU A 272 7.04 10.29 2.07
CA LEU A 272 8.17 9.37 2.19
C LEU A 272 9.19 9.83 3.25
N ALA A 273 9.33 11.15 3.41
CA ALA A 273 10.16 11.78 4.43
C ALA A 273 9.47 11.87 5.80
N ASP A 274 8.23 11.36 5.93
CA ASP A 274 7.39 11.52 7.12
C ASP A 274 7.25 13.00 7.52
N GLU A 275 6.99 13.82 6.50
CA GLU A 275 6.56 15.21 6.61
C GLU A 275 5.04 15.30 6.43
N GLU A 276 4.47 16.46 6.73
CA GLU A 276 3.03 16.69 6.59
C GLU A 276 2.55 16.40 5.17
N PHE A 277 1.58 15.50 5.06
CA PHE A 277 0.92 15.16 3.81
C PHE A 277 -0.60 15.16 4.03
N GLY A 278 -1.22 16.27 3.61
CA GLY A 278 -2.64 16.54 3.85
C GLY A 278 -3.58 15.51 3.21
N PRO A 279 -4.85 15.44 3.68
CA PRO A 279 -5.84 14.57 3.07
C PRO A 279 -6.14 15.02 1.64
N ARG A 280 -6.41 14.04 0.78
CA ARG A 280 -6.79 14.26 -0.62
C ARG A 280 -7.69 13.13 -1.11
N PRO A 281 -8.55 13.38 -2.10
CA PRO A 281 -9.40 12.34 -2.65
C PRO A 281 -8.59 11.35 -3.50
N ILE A 282 -8.84 10.06 -3.31
CA ILE A 282 -8.41 9.01 -4.22
C ILE A 282 -9.63 8.51 -4.97
N ILE A 283 -9.59 8.58 -6.31
CA ILE A 283 -10.74 8.27 -7.16
C ILE A 283 -10.40 7.10 -8.07
N THR A 284 -11.30 6.11 -8.13
CA THR A 284 -11.23 5.02 -9.09
C THR A 284 -12.49 5.06 -9.95
N PHE A 285 -12.33 4.98 -11.27
CA PHE A 285 -13.44 4.92 -12.22
C PHE A 285 -13.41 3.60 -12.97
N PHE A 286 -14.35 2.70 -12.66
CA PHE A 286 -14.42 1.37 -13.26
C PHE A 286 -15.81 1.15 -13.88
N PRO A 287 -16.06 1.71 -15.08
CA PRO A 287 -17.36 1.62 -15.72
C PRO A 287 -17.54 0.27 -16.44
N SER A 288 -17.28 -0.83 -15.76
CA SER A 288 -17.35 -2.21 -16.29
C SER A 288 -18.23 -3.08 -15.40
N GLU A 289 -18.63 -4.26 -15.89
CA GLU A 289 -19.47 -5.21 -15.15
C GLU A 289 -18.96 -6.66 -15.29
N PRO A 290 -17.71 -6.95 -14.88
CA PRO A 290 -17.17 -8.31 -14.96
C PRO A 290 -17.91 -9.22 -13.96
N PRO A 291 -18.39 -10.41 -14.35
CA PRO A 291 -19.22 -11.27 -13.48
C PRO A 291 -18.36 -12.09 -12.49
N VAL A 292 -17.57 -11.39 -11.68
CA VAL A 292 -16.71 -11.90 -10.61
C VAL A 292 -17.42 -11.83 -9.25
N PRO A 293 -16.95 -12.48 -8.18
CA PRO A 293 -17.51 -12.31 -6.84
C PRO A 293 -17.43 -10.85 -6.40
N ASP A 294 -18.46 -10.37 -5.70
CA ASP A 294 -18.58 -8.96 -5.26
C ASP A 294 -18.58 -7.93 -6.41
N TRP A 295 -18.82 -8.34 -7.66
CA TRP A 295 -18.93 -7.39 -8.77
C TRP A 295 -20.08 -6.38 -8.58
N LEU A 296 -19.83 -5.15 -9.00
CA LEU A 296 -20.84 -4.11 -9.13
C LEU A 296 -21.10 -3.80 -10.61
N PRO A 297 -22.31 -3.32 -10.96
CA PRO A 297 -22.51 -2.63 -12.24
C PRO A 297 -21.56 -1.43 -12.36
N PRO A 298 -21.46 -0.78 -13.54
CA PRO A 298 -20.54 0.32 -13.78
C PRO A 298 -20.55 1.33 -12.63
N SER A 299 -19.38 1.59 -12.04
CA SER A 299 -19.27 2.39 -10.82
C SER A 299 -18.02 3.27 -10.77
N ALA A 300 -18.01 4.19 -9.81
CA ALA A 300 -16.89 5.04 -9.47
C ALA A 300 -16.78 5.15 -7.95
N THR A 301 -15.57 5.31 -7.44
CA THR A 301 -15.30 5.47 -6.01
C THR A 301 -14.55 6.75 -5.71
N ILE A 302 -14.79 7.30 -4.54
CA ILE A 302 -13.97 8.34 -3.93
C ILE A 302 -13.67 7.96 -2.48
N THR A 303 -12.39 7.97 -2.12
CA THR A 303 -11.94 7.83 -0.73
C THR A 303 -11.34 9.16 -0.29
N LEU A 304 -11.84 9.72 0.81
CA LEU A 304 -11.34 10.95 1.41
C LEU A 304 -11.48 10.87 2.94
N ASN A 305 -10.37 11.07 3.65
CA ASN A 305 -10.25 10.79 5.08
C ASN A 305 -10.65 9.32 5.37
N GLN A 306 -11.48 9.08 6.38
CA GLN A 306 -12.00 7.76 6.73
C GLN A 306 -13.07 7.25 5.75
N TRP A 307 -13.66 8.12 4.93
CA TRP A 307 -14.86 7.81 4.17
C TRP A 307 -14.51 7.29 2.78
N LYS A 308 -15.18 6.21 2.38
CA LYS A 308 -15.21 5.72 1.00
C LYS A 308 -16.64 5.68 0.50
N LEU A 309 -16.91 6.41 -0.57
CA LEU A 309 -18.16 6.35 -1.31
C LEU A 309 -17.98 5.53 -2.59
N ILE A 310 -18.89 4.59 -2.84
CA ILE A 310 -19.04 3.88 -4.11
C ILE A 310 -20.37 4.34 -4.73
N ARG A 311 -20.29 4.84 -5.97
CA ARG A 311 -21.42 5.27 -6.78
C ARG A 311 -21.62 4.34 -7.96
N THR A 312 -22.71 3.58 -7.94
CA THR A 312 -23.13 2.74 -9.08
C THR A 312 -24.14 3.50 -9.93
N PHE A 313 -23.78 3.74 -11.20
CA PHE A 313 -24.51 4.63 -12.09
C PHE A 313 -25.90 4.08 -12.46
N TYR A 314 -26.98 4.79 -12.11
CA TYR A 314 -28.38 4.50 -12.47
C TYR A 314 -28.96 3.17 -11.92
N TYR A 315 -28.41 2.66 -10.81
CA TYR A 315 -28.94 1.48 -10.12
C TYR A 315 -29.76 1.79 -8.86
N GLY A 316 -29.94 3.07 -8.53
CA GLY A 316 -30.72 3.55 -7.39
C GLY A 316 -32.21 3.72 -7.67
N VAL A 317 -32.91 4.37 -6.73
CA VAL A 317 -34.35 4.67 -6.80
C VAL A 317 -34.62 5.68 -7.92
N ASP A 318 -35.72 5.49 -8.65
CA ASP A 318 -36.20 6.39 -9.71
C ASP A 318 -35.16 6.74 -10.80
N GLY A 319 -34.25 5.80 -11.11
CA GLY A 319 -33.18 6.01 -12.08
C GLY A 319 -31.99 6.79 -11.52
N GLY A 320 -31.98 7.14 -10.23
CA GLY A 320 -30.84 7.71 -9.55
C GLY A 320 -29.67 6.75 -9.42
N HIS A 321 -28.55 7.23 -8.89
CA HIS A 321 -27.40 6.39 -8.58
C HIS A 321 -27.63 5.58 -7.30
N MET A 322 -27.01 4.39 -7.21
CA MET A 322 -26.96 3.63 -5.96
C MET A 322 -25.67 3.99 -5.25
N TYR A 323 -25.77 4.32 -3.96
CA TYR A 323 -24.65 4.74 -3.13
C TYR A 323 -24.36 3.73 -2.03
N GLN A 324 -23.07 3.43 -1.83
CA GLN A 324 -22.57 2.72 -0.67
C GLN A 324 -21.49 3.56 -0.01
N LEU A 325 -21.65 3.85 1.28
CA LEU A 325 -20.71 4.65 2.06
C LEU A 325 -20.12 3.77 3.17
N PHE A 326 -18.80 3.78 3.32
CA PHE A 326 -18.09 3.02 4.34
C PHE A 326 -17.12 3.92 5.11
N ASP A 327 -17.00 3.67 6.42
CA ASP A 327 -15.91 4.20 7.25
C ASP A 327 -14.78 3.17 7.23
N ILE A 328 -13.77 3.38 6.39
CA ILE A 328 -12.66 2.43 6.17
C ILE A 328 -11.73 2.33 7.39
N ASP A 329 -11.73 3.36 8.25
CA ASP A 329 -10.97 3.35 9.49
C ASP A 329 -11.62 2.48 10.57
N ASN A 330 -12.90 2.13 10.44
CA ASN A 330 -13.58 1.24 11.39
C ASN A 330 -14.15 -0.04 10.73
N ASP A 331 -14.36 -0.05 9.42
CA ASP A 331 -14.93 -1.14 8.63
C ASP A 331 -14.12 -1.39 7.35
N ILE A 332 -12.88 -1.86 7.52
CA ILE A 332 -11.98 -2.22 6.41
C ILE A 332 -12.54 -3.35 5.51
N ALA A 333 -13.52 -4.09 6.02
CA ALA A 333 -14.17 -5.18 5.32
C ALA A 333 -15.45 -4.73 4.57
N GLU A 334 -15.79 -3.44 4.62
CA GLU A 334 -16.91 -2.83 3.89
C GLU A 334 -18.22 -3.61 4.06
N ARG A 335 -18.53 -3.96 5.32
CA ARG A 335 -19.70 -4.76 5.72
C ARG A 335 -20.94 -3.92 5.91
N HIS A 336 -20.78 -2.70 6.41
CA HIS A 336 -21.87 -1.84 6.85
C HIS A 336 -22.00 -0.64 5.92
N ASN A 337 -23.02 -0.65 5.06
CA ASN A 337 -23.33 0.52 4.25
C ASN A 337 -23.96 1.61 5.12
N LEU A 338 -23.28 2.74 5.25
CA LEU A 338 -23.67 3.89 6.07
C LEU A 338 -24.35 5.01 5.26
N ALA A 339 -24.64 4.80 3.98
CA ALA A 339 -25.15 5.86 3.08
C ALA A 339 -26.48 6.47 3.56
N GLU A 340 -27.37 5.66 4.14
CA GLU A 340 -28.65 6.16 4.70
C GLU A 340 -28.47 6.93 6.02
N LEU A 341 -27.41 6.64 6.77
CA LEU A 341 -27.12 7.26 8.07
C LEU A 341 -26.39 8.60 7.93
N TYR A 342 -25.59 8.77 6.87
CA TYR A 342 -24.80 9.98 6.62
C TYR A 342 -25.05 10.56 5.21
N PRO A 343 -26.28 10.99 4.90
CA PRO A 343 -26.63 11.49 3.56
C PRO A 343 -25.86 12.77 3.18
N ASP A 344 -25.49 13.61 4.15
CA ASP A 344 -24.71 14.82 3.90
C ASP A 344 -23.27 14.48 3.44
N VAL A 345 -22.68 13.41 4.00
CA VAL A 345 -21.36 12.90 3.57
C VAL A 345 -21.44 12.32 2.16
N VAL A 346 -22.51 11.58 1.86
CA VAL A 346 -22.77 11.07 0.50
C VAL A 346 -22.85 12.23 -0.50
N ALA A 347 -23.61 13.28 -0.19
CA ALA A 347 -23.80 14.41 -1.09
C ALA A 347 -22.48 15.17 -1.36
N ASP A 348 -21.66 15.39 -0.32
CA ASP A 348 -20.36 16.07 -0.47
C ASP A 348 -19.38 15.24 -1.32
N LEU A 349 -19.22 13.96 -1.00
CA LEU A 349 -18.30 13.07 -1.72
C LEU A 349 -18.75 12.83 -3.16
N ASP A 350 -20.06 12.67 -3.40
CA ASP A 350 -20.59 12.53 -4.76
C ASP A 350 -20.40 13.80 -5.59
N TYR A 351 -20.57 14.98 -4.98
CA TYR A 351 -20.28 16.24 -5.65
C TYR A 351 -18.81 16.32 -6.08
N GLN A 352 -17.87 15.99 -5.19
CA GLN A 352 -16.43 15.97 -5.50
C GLN A 352 -16.09 14.94 -6.59
N LEU A 353 -16.68 13.74 -6.52
CA LEU A 353 -16.53 12.70 -7.53
C LEU A 353 -17.06 13.16 -8.90
N GLU A 354 -18.22 13.80 -8.93
CA GLU A 354 -18.81 14.35 -10.15
C GLU A 354 -17.94 15.44 -10.76
N GLN A 355 -17.40 16.36 -9.94
CA GLN A 355 -16.46 17.38 -10.43
C GLN A 355 -15.22 16.74 -11.06
N HIS A 356 -14.66 15.70 -10.45
CA HIS A 356 -13.52 14.99 -11.01
C HIS A 356 -13.84 14.36 -12.37
N LEU A 357 -14.98 13.67 -12.49
CA LEU A 357 -15.40 13.03 -13.74
C LEU A 357 -15.66 14.05 -14.86
N LEU A 358 -16.23 15.21 -14.53
CA LEU A 358 -16.39 16.31 -15.49
C LEU A 358 -15.05 16.91 -15.92
N ASN A 359 -14.15 17.17 -14.97
CA ASN A 359 -12.84 17.78 -15.24
C ASN A 359 -11.93 16.87 -16.07
N THR A 360 -12.01 15.57 -15.86
CA THR A 360 -11.26 14.55 -16.63
C THR A 360 -11.93 14.19 -17.95
N ALA A 361 -13.11 14.77 -18.25
CA ALA A 361 -13.95 14.42 -19.39
C ALA A 361 -14.20 12.90 -19.48
N ALA A 362 -14.41 12.25 -18.33
CA ALA A 362 -14.66 10.82 -18.25
C ALA A 362 -15.93 10.47 -19.05
N VAL A 363 -15.84 9.44 -19.89
CA VAL A 363 -17.02 8.91 -20.60
C VAL A 363 -17.82 8.09 -19.60
N THR A 364 -18.85 8.69 -19.00
CA THR A 364 -19.67 8.05 -17.98
C THR A 364 -20.71 7.10 -18.57
N PRO A 365 -21.12 6.06 -17.83
CA PRO A 365 -22.29 5.27 -18.20
C PRO A 365 -23.52 6.17 -18.35
N VAL A 366 -24.43 5.80 -19.26
CA VAL A 366 -25.72 6.47 -19.46
C VAL A 366 -26.85 5.46 -19.31
N GLU A 367 -28.06 5.94 -19.02
CA GLU A 367 -29.26 5.09 -19.01
C GLU A 367 -29.41 4.34 -20.35
N ASN A 368 -29.79 3.08 -20.26
CA ASN A 368 -30.04 2.25 -21.43
C ASN A 368 -31.49 2.46 -21.92
N PRO A 369 -31.70 3.12 -23.08
CA PRO A 369 -33.06 3.37 -23.60
C PRO A 369 -33.79 2.09 -24.02
N ARG A 370 -33.09 0.95 -24.09
CA ARG A 370 -33.66 -0.38 -24.38
C ARG A 370 -33.93 -1.20 -23.13
N TYR A 371 -33.64 -0.68 -21.94
CA TYR A 371 -33.89 -1.38 -20.70
C TYR A 371 -35.39 -1.66 -20.54
N VAL A 372 -35.73 -2.92 -20.29
CA VAL A 372 -37.10 -3.33 -19.97
C VAL A 372 -37.24 -3.33 -18.44
N PRO A 373 -38.10 -2.50 -17.83
CA PRO A 373 -38.26 -2.45 -16.38
C PRO A 373 -38.52 -3.85 -15.77
N GLY A 374 -37.79 -4.18 -14.71
CA GLY A 374 -37.87 -5.47 -14.01
C GLY A 374 -37.12 -6.63 -14.67
N SER A 375 -36.47 -6.41 -15.81
CA SER A 375 -35.70 -7.47 -16.50
C SER A 375 -34.29 -7.70 -15.96
N PHE A 376 -33.73 -6.72 -15.24
CA PHE A 376 -32.49 -6.91 -14.47
C PHE A 376 -32.84 -7.49 -13.09
N ASN A 377 -32.11 -8.53 -12.69
CA ASN A 377 -32.25 -9.11 -11.36
C ASN A 377 -31.20 -8.51 -10.43
N ASP A 378 -31.61 -7.56 -9.59
CA ASP A 378 -30.70 -6.89 -8.63
C ASP A 378 -30.04 -7.88 -7.66
N ASN A 379 -30.67 -9.05 -7.40
CA ASN A 379 -30.09 -10.10 -6.56
C ASN A 379 -28.86 -10.79 -7.20
N ASN A 380 -28.50 -10.46 -8.44
CA ASN A 380 -27.29 -10.96 -9.10
C ASN A 380 -26.08 -10.06 -8.87
N ILE A 381 -26.26 -8.83 -8.38
CA ILE A 381 -25.14 -7.95 -8.01
C ILE A 381 -24.31 -8.67 -6.95
N GLY A 382 -22.99 -8.66 -7.11
CA GLY A 382 -22.04 -9.37 -6.24
C GLY A 382 -21.97 -10.89 -6.45
N LYS A 383 -22.89 -11.50 -7.21
CA LYS A 383 -22.85 -12.95 -7.48
C LYS A 383 -21.99 -13.28 -8.68
N GLN A 384 -20.97 -14.08 -8.44
CA GLN A 384 -20.07 -14.61 -9.46
C GLN A 384 -20.77 -15.52 -10.48
N SER A 385 -20.18 -15.63 -11.67
CA SER A 385 -20.58 -16.62 -12.68
C SER A 385 -20.25 -18.07 -12.27
N ALA A 386 -20.96 -19.04 -12.86
CA ALA A 386 -20.74 -20.47 -12.64
C ALA A 386 -19.33 -20.96 -13.01
N ASN A 387 -18.64 -20.28 -13.95
CA ASN A 387 -17.26 -20.64 -14.33
C ASN A 387 -16.25 -20.43 -13.19
N TRP A 388 -16.63 -19.66 -12.17
CA TRP A 388 -15.79 -19.30 -11.03
C TRP A 388 -16.23 -19.99 -9.74
N THR A 389 -17.30 -20.77 -9.76
CA THR A 389 -17.81 -21.44 -8.54
C THR A 389 -16.89 -22.58 -8.16
N ILE A 390 -16.57 -22.66 -6.87
CA ILE A 390 -15.98 -23.87 -6.31
C ILE A 390 -16.97 -24.99 -6.59
N PRO A 391 -16.54 -26.12 -7.20
CA PRO A 391 -17.43 -27.24 -7.46
C PRO A 391 -18.20 -27.60 -6.19
N LEU A 392 -19.54 -27.64 -6.30
CA LEU A 392 -20.37 -27.98 -5.16
C LEU A 392 -20.01 -29.39 -4.68
N ALA A 393 -19.88 -29.56 -3.36
CA ALA A 393 -19.88 -30.87 -2.75
C ALA A 393 -21.17 -31.61 -3.12
N ASP A 394 -21.14 -32.94 -3.07
CA ASP A 394 -22.31 -33.79 -3.30
C ASP A 394 -23.52 -33.22 -2.53
N PRO A 395 -24.65 -32.89 -3.19
CA PRO A 395 -25.81 -32.31 -2.52
C PRO A 395 -26.44 -33.22 -1.47
N ASN A 396 -26.12 -34.52 -1.47
CA ASN A 396 -26.53 -35.46 -0.42
C ASN A 396 -25.54 -35.53 0.75
N ASN A 397 -24.42 -34.81 0.66
CA ASN A 397 -23.34 -34.80 1.63
C ASN A 397 -22.72 -33.39 1.71
N LEU A 398 -23.55 -32.45 2.15
CA LEU A 398 -23.16 -31.05 2.32
C LEU A 398 -22.13 -30.93 3.46
N PRO A 399 -21.10 -30.09 3.30
CA PRO A 399 -20.10 -29.92 4.32
C PRO A 399 -20.69 -29.17 5.53
N PRO A 400 -20.17 -29.37 6.74
CA PRO A 400 -20.71 -28.77 7.95
C PRO A 400 -20.60 -27.25 7.89
N VAL A 401 -21.65 -26.51 8.27
CA VAL A 401 -21.63 -25.04 8.31
C VAL A 401 -21.26 -24.57 9.70
N ILE A 402 -20.31 -23.64 9.80
CA ILE A 402 -19.90 -22.98 11.04
C ILE A 402 -20.49 -21.58 11.06
N THR A 403 -21.21 -21.23 12.12
CA THR A 403 -21.60 -19.85 12.40
C THR A 403 -20.79 -19.34 13.57
N VAL A 404 -20.19 -18.16 13.45
CA VAL A 404 -19.36 -17.53 14.50
C VAL A 404 -20.01 -16.20 14.87
N THR A 405 -20.13 -15.96 16.18
CA THR A 405 -20.64 -14.72 16.76
C THR A 405 -19.67 -14.19 17.81
N SER A 406 -19.52 -12.88 17.89
CA SER A 406 -18.72 -12.21 18.92
C SER A 406 -19.51 -11.06 19.54
N ASP A 407 -19.11 -10.67 20.74
CA ASP A 407 -19.62 -9.48 21.43
C ASP A 407 -19.14 -8.16 20.80
N SER A 408 -17.95 -8.19 20.18
CA SER A 408 -17.30 -7.02 19.58
C SER A 408 -16.64 -7.34 18.23
N GLU A 409 -16.57 -6.35 17.34
CA GLU A 409 -15.78 -6.39 16.10
C GLU A 409 -14.55 -5.46 16.15
N ILE A 410 -14.54 -4.50 17.08
CA ILE A 410 -13.46 -3.56 17.35
C ILE A 410 -13.27 -3.47 18.87
N VAL A 411 -12.03 -3.55 19.36
CA VAL A 411 -11.69 -3.48 20.78
C VAL A 411 -10.42 -2.69 21.04
N SER A 412 -10.27 -2.21 22.28
CA SER A 412 -9.06 -1.59 22.81
C SER A 412 -8.19 -2.61 23.55
N ALA A 413 -6.91 -2.30 23.72
CA ALA A 413 -6.00 -3.12 24.51
C ALA A 413 -6.54 -3.39 25.93
N GLY A 414 -6.47 -4.64 26.38
CA GLY A 414 -6.95 -5.06 27.70
C GLY A 414 -8.44 -5.43 27.77
N GLU A 415 -9.24 -5.12 26.74
CA GLU A 415 -10.63 -5.57 26.69
C GLU A 415 -10.71 -7.08 26.44
N THR A 416 -11.72 -7.74 27.02
CA THR A 416 -11.99 -9.17 26.77
C THR A 416 -12.94 -9.30 25.60
N VAL A 417 -12.56 -10.10 24.61
CA VAL A 417 -13.43 -10.48 23.49
C VAL A 417 -14.00 -11.86 23.75
N SER A 418 -15.33 -11.99 23.66
CA SER A 418 -16.05 -13.25 23.82
C SER A 418 -16.54 -13.74 22.47
N VAL A 419 -16.18 -14.97 22.11
CA VAL A 419 -16.54 -15.58 20.83
C VAL A 419 -17.27 -16.90 21.07
N SER A 420 -18.40 -17.07 20.40
CA SER A 420 -19.17 -18.31 20.38
C SER A 420 -19.35 -18.80 18.95
N TYR A 421 -19.49 -20.11 18.78
CA TYR A 421 -19.74 -20.70 17.47
C TYR A 421 -20.72 -21.86 17.53
N SER A 422 -21.42 -22.10 16.41
CA SER A 422 -22.37 -23.20 16.26
C SER A 422 -22.15 -23.95 14.95
N LEU A 423 -22.68 -25.18 14.88
CA LEU A 423 -22.61 -26.06 13.72
C LEU A 423 -24.01 -26.37 13.21
N SER A 424 -24.21 -26.42 11.89
CA SER A 424 -25.54 -26.66 11.30
C SER A 424 -26.08 -28.09 11.47
N ASP A 425 -25.20 -29.06 11.73
CA ASP A 425 -25.57 -30.46 11.95
C ASP A 425 -25.06 -30.92 13.33
N GLU A 426 -25.86 -30.68 14.36
CA GLU A 426 -25.49 -31.00 15.75
C GLU A 426 -25.73 -32.47 16.12
N ASN A 427 -26.21 -33.31 15.20
CA ASN A 427 -26.57 -34.71 15.45
C ASN A 427 -25.61 -35.75 14.84
N SER A 428 -24.52 -35.33 14.17
CA SER A 428 -23.55 -36.22 13.52
C SER A 428 -22.15 -36.10 14.12
N SER A 429 -21.22 -36.98 13.72
CA SER A 429 -19.80 -37.07 14.13
C SER A 429 -18.93 -35.84 13.82
N THR A 430 -19.55 -34.67 13.66
CA THR A 430 -18.94 -33.40 13.30
C THR A 430 -18.16 -32.81 14.47
N SER A 431 -16.89 -32.53 14.23
CA SER A 431 -16.00 -31.84 15.17
C SER A 431 -15.64 -30.45 14.65
N ALA A 432 -15.47 -29.49 15.55
CA ALA A 432 -14.97 -28.17 15.24
C ALA A 432 -13.70 -27.88 16.04
N SER A 433 -12.80 -27.12 15.44
CA SER A 433 -11.58 -26.63 16.07
C SER A 433 -11.31 -25.23 15.56
N TYR A 434 -10.65 -24.40 16.37
CA TYR A 434 -10.32 -23.04 16.01
C TYR A 434 -8.85 -22.75 16.31
N ARG A 435 -8.28 -21.78 15.59
CA ARG A 435 -6.91 -21.34 15.77
C ARG A 435 -6.73 -19.93 15.26
N GLN A 436 -5.98 -19.12 15.99
CA GLN A 436 -5.45 -17.87 15.44
C GLN A 436 -4.53 -18.16 14.24
N PHE A 437 -4.60 -17.33 13.21
CA PHE A 437 -3.72 -17.43 12.03
C PHE A 437 -3.15 -16.08 11.58
N MET A 438 -3.64 -14.99 12.16
CA MET A 438 -3.28 -13.62 11.78
C MET A 438 -3.32 -12.71 13.02
N GLY A 439 -2.46 -11.70 13.01
CA GLY A 439 -2.40 -10.66 14.04
C GLY A 439 -1.51 -11.01 15.24
N PRO A 440 -1.44 -10.11 16.22
CA PRO A 440 -0.67 -10.32 17.45
C PRO A 440 -1.18 -11.52 18.24
N GLU A 441 -0.27 -12.36 18.73
CA GLU A 441 -0.59 -13.60 19.47
C GLU A 441 -1.49 -13.33 20.69
N VAL A 442 -2.53 -14.14 20.85
CA VAL A 442 -3.43 -14.11 22.01
C VAL A 442 -3.63 -15.48 22.63
N THR A 443 -3.81 -15.51 23.94
CA THR A 443 -4.17 -16.74 24.66
C THR A 443 -5.66 -16.96 24.60
N LEU A 444 -6.10 -17.89 23.76
CA LEU A 444 -7.50 -18.32 23.67
C LEU A 444 -7.86 -19.19 24.88
N THR A 445 -8.84 -18.77 25.66
CA THR A 445 -9.30 -19.47 26.87
C THR A 445 -10.71 -20.00 26.66
N GLU A 446 -10.89 -21.32 26.76
CA GLU A 446 -12.23 -21.93 26.71
C GLU A 446 -13.07 -21.47 27.90
N THR A 447 -14.23 -20.89 27.62
CA THR A 447 -15.17 -20.38 28.64
C THR A 447 -16.44 -21.22 28.74
N GLY A 448 -16.69 -22.08 27.77
CA GLY A 448 -17.89 -22.93 27.69
C GLY A 448 -17.82 -23.92 26.53
N GLU A 449 -18.87 -24.71 26.35
CA GLU A 449 -19.01 -25.58 25.19
C GLU A 449 -19.19 -24.72 23.94
N LYS A 450 -18.21 -24.75 23.02
CA LYS A 450 -18.15 -23.92 21.81
C LYS A 450 -18.05 -22.41 22.08
N GLU A 451 -17.46 -22.04 23.20
CA GLU A 451 -17.19 -20.65 23.57
C GLU A 451 -15.75 -20.48 24.03
N PHE A 452 -15.13 -19.38 23.62
CA PHE A 452 -13.83 -18.98 24.13
C PHE A 452 -13.74 -17.46 24.25
N SER A 453 -12.78 -17.00 25.03
CA SER A 453 -12.43 -15.59 25.12
C SER A 453 -10.93 -15.38 25.05
N PHE A 454 -10.53 -14.14 24.79
CA PHE A 454 -9.16 -13.69 24.95
C PHE A 454 -9.13 -12.22 25.31
N THR A 455 -8.03 -11.79 25.90
CA THR A 455 -7.77 -10.37 26.16
C THR A 455 -7.04 -9.76 24.97
N ALA A 456 -7.54 -8.64 24.46
CA ALA A 456 -6.91 -7.90 23.39
C ALA A 456 -5.50 -7.43 23.82
N PRO A 457 -4.46 -7.72 23.03
CA PRO A 457 -3.09 -7.35 23.37
C PRO A 457 -2.90 -5.84 23.19
N THR A 458 -1.89 -5.28 23.85
CA THR A 458 -1.40 -3.94 23.50
C THR A 458 -0.84 -3.99 22.08
N VAL A 459 -1.35 -3.10 21.23
CA VAL A 459 -0.83 -2.86 19.89
C VAL A 459 -0.60 -1.37 19.75
N TYR A 460 0.46 -1.00 19.04
CA TYR A 460 0.78 0.42 18.83
C TYR A 460 0.36 0.89 17.44
N THR A 461 0.12 -0.03 16.53
CA THR A 461 -0.57 0.28 15.27
C THR A 461 -1.91 -0.44 15.27
N LYS A 462 -2.91 0.07 14.54
CA LYS A 462 -4.17 -0.66 14.34
C LYS A 462 -3.86 -2.03 13.71
N GLN A 463 -4.28 -3.10 14.38
CA GLN A 463 -4.04 -4.50 14.00
C GLN A 463 -5.37 -5.27 13.90
N SER A 464 -5.37 -6.38 13.17
CA SER A 464 -6.50 -7.31 13.14
C SER A 464 -6.04 -8.68 13.63
N ILE A 465 -6.81 -9.28 14.55
CA ILE A 465 -6.61 -10.66 14.99
C ILE A 465 -7.57 -11.54 14.20
N GLY A 466 -7.04 -12.51 13.47
CA GLY A 466 -7.82 -13.46 12.67
C GLY A 466 -7.82 -14.85 13.28
N ILE A 467 -9.01 -15.42 13.48
CA ILE A 467 -9.21 -16.79 13.96
C ILE A 467 -9.91 -17.60 12.88
N ALA A 468 -9.30 -18.72 12.51
CA ALA A 468 -9.85 -19.69 11.58
C ALA A 468 -10.53 -20.82 12.36
N PHE A 469 -11.75 -21.14 11.95
CA PHE A 469 -12.55 -22.25 12.44
C PHE A 469 -12.57 -23.33 11.36
N VAL A 470 -12.36 -24.58 11.77
CA VAL A 470 -12.36 -25.75 10.90
C VAL A 470 -13.33 -26.76 11.45
N ALA A 471 -14.37 -27.07 10.67
CA ALA A 471 -15.34 -28.11 10.98
C ALA A 471 -15.14 -29.30 10.05
N ARG A 472 -15.24 -30.50 10.60
CA ARG A 472 -15.02 -31.76 9.89
C ARG A 472 -16.06 -32.78 10.30
N ASP A 473 -16.67 -33.42 9.31
CA ASP A 473 -17.38 -34.67 9.48
C ASP A 473 -16.52 -35.84 8.95
N GLU A 474 -17.10 -37.03 8.76
CA GLU A 474 -16.40 -38.22 8.25
C GLU A 474 -15.88 -38.09 6.82
N VAL A 475 -16.37 -37.11 6.05
CA VAL A 475 -16.14 -36.98 4.61
C VAL A 475 -15.67 -35.59 4.17
N GLN A 476 -16.16 -34.53 4.81
CA GLN A 476 -16.01 -33.14 4.39
C GLN A 476 -15.26 -32.29 5.43
N THR A 477 -14.68 -31.18 4.96
CA THR A 477 -14.05 -30.18 5.80
C THR A 477 -14.43 -28.77 5.34
N THR A 478 -14.97 -27.97 6.25
CA THR A 478 -15.27 -26.55 6.04
C THR A 478 -14.28 -25.70 6.82
N SER A 479 -13.99 -24.50 6.31
CA SER A 479 -13.22 -23.50 7.04
C SER A 479 -13.92 -22.15 6.95
N GLN A 480 -14.03 -21.48 8.09
CA GLN A 480 -14.59 -20.14 8.26
C GLN A 480 -13.52 -19.28 8.93
N VAL A 481 -13.40 -18.01 8.55
CA VAL A 481 -12.51 -17.06 9.24
C VAL A 481 -13.34 -15.96 9.89
N TRP A 482 -12.97 -15.61 11.12
CA TRP A 482 -13.50 -14.48 11.86
C TRP A 482 -12.34 -13.58 12.26
N GLN A 483 -12.62 -12.31 12.50
CA GLN A 483 -11.62 -11.36 12.97
C GLN A 483 -12.21 -10.36 13.95
N VAL A 484 -11.31 -9.75 14.72
CA VAL A 484 -11.56 -8.53 15.48
C VAL A 484 -10.44 -7.53 15.19
N THR A 485 -10.78 -6.24 15.17
CA THR A 485 -9.81 -5.16 15.07
C THR A 485 -9.39 -4.73 16.46
N VAL A 486 -8.08 -4.61 16.70
CA VAL A 486 -7.53 -4.04 17.93
C VAL A 486 -7.03 -2.64 17.61
N MET A 487 -7.61 -1.65 18.29
CA MET A 487 -7.23 -0.24 18.16
C MET A 487 -5.88 0.00 18.83
N PRO A 488 -5.04 0.88 18.26
CA PRO A 488 -3.76 1.21 18.85
C PRO A 488 -3.95 1.81 20.23
N GLN A 489 -3.11 1.41 21.17
CA GLN A 489 -2.96 2.12 22.44
C GLN A 489 -2.17 3.39 22.15
N ALA A 490 -2.78 4.53 22.41
CA ALA A 490 -2.11 5.81 22.33
C ALA A 490 -0.99 5.85 23.39
N ILE A 491 0.21 6.27 22.98
CA ILE A 491 1.40 6.31 23.82
C ILE A 491 2.16 7.58 23.51
N ALA A 492 2.62 8.29 24.55
CA ALA A 492 3.36 9.52 24.34
C ALA A 492 4.69 9.25 23.63
N PRO A 493 5.12 10.14 22.71
CA PRO A 493 6.38 9.98 22.00
C PRO A 493 7.56 10.06 22.97
N VAL A 494 8.68 9.44 22.62
CA VAL A 494 9.94 9.57 23.36
C VAL A 494 10.76 10.67 22.72
N VAL A 495 11.31 11.58 23.53
CA VAL A 495 12.23 12.65 23.09
C VAL A 495 13.52 12.56 23.91
N ASN A 496 14.62 12.29 23.22
CA ASN A 496 15.96 12.27 23.78
C ASN A 496 16.77 13.45 23.25
N LEU A 497 17.50 14.09 24.16
CA LEU A 497 18.37 15.22 23.86
C LEU A 497 19.78 14.93 24.35
N SER A 498 20.75 15.16 23.48
CA SER A 498 22.17 15.10 23.87
C SER A 498 22.92 16.31 23.31
N ALA A 499 23.72 16.97 24.16
CA ALA A 499 24.58 18.06 23.74
C ALA A 499 26.01 17.56 23.59
N GLN A 500 26.71 18.00 22.53
CA GLN A 500 28.13 17.67 22.36
C GLN A 500 29.01 18.25 23.48
N ARG A 501 28.56 19.35 24.10
CA ARG A 501 29.19 20.00 25.26
C ARG A 501 28.14 20.58 26.18
N THR A 502 28.37 20.53 27.48
CA THR A 502 27.49 21.10 28.52
C THR A 502 27.93 22.49 28.99
N THR A 503 29.01 23.04 28.42
CA THR A 503 29.49 24.40 28.68
C THR A 503 29.85 25.10 27.37
N VAL A 504 29.39 26.34 27.21
CA VAL A 504 29.65 27.21 26.05
C VAL A 504 30.01 28.61 26.53
N THR A 505 30.83 29.34 25.79
CA THR A 505 31.08 30.77 26.07
C THR A 505 30.03 31.63 25.36
N LYS A 506 29.72 32.81 25.91
CA LYS A 506 28.97 33.85 25.17
C LYS A 506 29.63 34.09 23.80
N GLY A 507 28.83 34.09 22.73
CA GLY A 507 29.28 34.16 21.34
C GLY A 507 29.61 32.81 20.69
N GLY A 508 29.52 31.70 21.42
CA GLY A 508 29.73 30.35 20.89
C GLY A 508 28.43 29.60 20.58
N SER A 509 28.52 28.53 19.79
CA SER A 509 27.38 27.65 19.49
C SER A 509 27.36 26.39 20.35
N VAL A 510 26.13 25.96 20.63
CA VAL A 510 25.79 24.65 21.20
C VAL A 510 25.30 23.77 20.07
N ASN A 511 25.98 22.66 19.84
CA ASN A 511 25.48 21.58 18.99
C ASN A 511 24.82 20.52 19.85
N PHE A 512 23.61 20.12 19.48
CA PHE A 512 22.85 19.08 20.17
C PHE A 512 22.08 18.23 19.16
N THR A 513 21.83 16.99 19.55
CA THR A 513 21.09 16.01 18.77
C THR A 513 19.74 15.80 19.42
N VAL A 514 18.69 15.84 18.60
CA VAL A 514 17.33 15.47 18.98
C VAL A 514 17.04 14.10 18.38
N GLU A 515 16.70 13.14 19.22
CA GLU A 515 16.19 11.85 18.79
C GLU A 515 14.79 11.70 19.34
N ALA A 516 13.80 11.67 18.45
CA ALA A 516 12.43 11.38 18.81
C ALA A 516 11.89 10.20 18.03
N SER A 517 11.02 9.45 18.69
CA SER A 517 10.37 8.27 18.14
C SER A 517 9.02 8.08 18.78
N ASP A 518 8.08 7.59 17.99
CA ASP A 518 6.80 7.10 18.50
C ASP A 518 6.68 5.60 18.29
N GLU A 519 6.19 4.90 19.30
CA GLU A 519 5.98 3.46 19.22
C GLU A 519 4.74 3.13 18.37
N ASN A 520 3.74 4.03 18.34
CA ASN A 520 2.54 3.89 17.51
C ASN A 520 2.72 4.33 16.05
N GLN A 521 3.89 4.88 15.71
CA GLN A 521 4.24 5.46 14.42
C GLN A 521 3.26 6.55 13.95
N GLU A 522 2.69 7.30 14.89
CA GLU A 522 1.99 8.55 14.59
C GLU A 522 2.97 9.62 14.12
N HIS A 523 2.44 10.56 13.35
CA HIS A 523 3.23 11.66 12.81
C HIS A 523 3.56 12.64 13.94
N LEU A 524 4.84 12.88 14.17
CA LEU A 524 5.31 13.74 15.27
C LEU A 524 5.56 15.17 14.81
N ILE A 525 4.94 16.12 15.52
CA ILE A 525 5.20 17.55 15.39
C ILE A 525 6.16 17.97 16.50
N PHE A 526 7.24 18.68 16.15
CA PHE A 526 8.25 19.13 17.12
C PHE A 526 8.31 20.65 17.24
N THR A 527 8.52 21.11 18.48
CA THR A 527 8.95 22.48 18.75
C THR A 527 10.22 22.47 19.59
N ILE A 528 11.13 23.40 19.30
CA ILE A 528 12.31 23.66 20.13
C ILE A 528 12.15 25.04 20.74
N GLU A 529 12.25 25.12 22.06
CA GLU A 529 12.13 26.35 22.82
C GLU A 529 13.38 26.58 23.67
N SER A 530 13.68 27.84 23.94
CA SER A 530 14.70 28.21 24.91
C SER A 530 14.28 29.44 25.71
N ASP A 531 14.36 29.36 27.03
CA ASP A 531 13.97 30.41 27.98
C ASP A 531 14.73 31.74 27.78
N ALA A 532 15.93 31.65 27.23
CA ALA A 532 16.78 32.77 26.86
C ALA A 532 16.36 33.48 25.56
N VAL A 533 15.52 32.84 24.76
CA VAL A 533 15.35 33.08 23.33
C VAL A 533 13.86 33.04 23.03
N GLY A 534 13.17 34.17 23.14
CA GLY A 534 11.78 34.31 22.68
C GLY A 534 11.67 34.24 21.15
N ILE A 535 12.11 33.12 20.56
CA ILE A 535 12.00 32.81 19.15
C ILE A 535 11.04 31.64 19.04
N ASP A 536 9.90 31.89 18.41
CA ASP A 536 9.15 30.85 17.71
C ASP A 536 10.07 30.32 16.61
N LEU A 537 10.77 29.22 16.90
CA LEU A 537 11.59 28.53 15.92
C LEU A 537 10.65 27.83 14.92
N PRO A 538 10.99 27.77 13.62
CA PRO A 538 10.16 27.09 12.63
C PRO A 538 9.93 25.63 13.05
N GLU A 539 8.74 25.10 12.78
CA GLU A 539 8.43 23.68 12.97
C GLU A 539 9.53 22.82 12.38
N ILE A 540 10.05 21.93 13.21
CA ILE A 540 11.11 21.00 12.82
C ILE A 540 10.44 19.64 12.63
N THR A 541 10.73 18.95 11.54
CA THR A 541 10.00 17.73 11.14
C THR A 541 10.76 16.42 11.37
N ALA A 542 11.95 16.43 11.99
CA ALA A 542 12.70 15.19 12.19
C ALA A 542 13.73 15.20 13.32
N SER A 543 14.02 14.01 13.85
CA SER A 543 15.26 13.71 14.57
C SER A 543 16.48 14.18 13.77
N GLY A 544 17.47 14.77 14.43
CA GLY A 544 18.64 15.33 13.74
C GLY A 544 19.59 16.14 14.61
N ASP A 545 20.60 16.69 13.97
CA ASP A 545 21.62 17.56 14.60
C ASP A 545 21.29 19.04 14.40
N TYR A 546 21.30 19.78 15.51
CA TYR A 546 20.92 21.19 15.59
C TYR A 546 22.04 22.01 16.22
N SER A 547 22.13 23.28 15.82
CA SER A 547 23.08 24.23 16.41
C SER A 547 22.39 25.53 16.80
N ILE A 548 22.54 25.97 18.05
CA ILE A 548 22.07 27.26 18.57
C ILE A 548 23.27 28.14 18.91
N GLN A 549 23.33 29.36 18.36
CA GLN A 549 24.33 30.37 18.71
C GLN A 549 23.93 31.17 19.95
N VAL A 550 24.78 31.20 20.98
CA VAL A 550 24.58 32.04 22.17
C VAL A 550 25.08 33.47 21.90
N PRO A 551 24.25 34.52 22.01
CA PRO A 551 24.67 35.89 21.78
C PRO A 551 25.72 36.37 22.80
N ASN A 552 26.57 37.30 22.36
CA ASN A 552 27.57 37.93 23.21
C ASN A 552 26.96 38.68 24.41
N ASN A 553 25.73 39.18 24.27
CA ASN A 553 25.00 39.95 25.29
C ASN A 553 24.08 39.08 26.17
N PHE A 554 24.20 37.75 26.12
CA PHE A 554 23.40 36.87 26.97
C PHE A 554 23.64 37.16 28.46
N SER A 555 22.56 37.44 29.20
CA SER A 555 22.61 37.86 30.62
C SER A 555 22.52 36.70 31.61
N GLY A 556 22.12 35.50 31.17
CA GLY A 556 22.00 34.31 32.02
C GLY A 556 23.33 33.56 32.21
N SER A 557 23.36 32.66 33.18
CA SER A 557 24.47 31.71 33.42
C SER A 557 24.19 30.30 32.88
N THR A 558 22.96 30.04 32.46
CA THR A 558 22.47 28.75 31.98
C THR A 558 21.52 29.00 30.83
N LEU A 559 21.62 28.20 29.77
CA LEU A 559 20.72 28.16 28.63
C LEU A 559 19.95 26.83 28.67
N ALA A 560 18.63 26.89 28.87
CA ALA A 560 17.79 25.71 28.75
C ALA A 560 17.35 25.55 27.29
N ILE A 561 17.53 24.37 26.72
CA ILE A 561 16.97 24.00 25.42
C ILE A 561 15.95 22.92 25.70
N THR A 562 14.68 23.21 25.43
CA THR A 562 13.56 22.29 25.59
C THR A 562 13.09 21.86 24.22
N VAL A 563 12.88 20.55 24.05
CA VAL A 563 12.23 20.01 22.86
C VAL A 563 10.92 19.38 23.28
N THR A 564 9.86 19.78 22.58
CA THR A 564 8.52 19.25 22.71
C THR A 564 8.21 18.40 21.49
N ALA A 565 7.71 17.19 21.68
CA ALA A 565 7.14 16.35 20.63
C ALA A 565 5.65 16.13 20.89
N ILE A 566 4.85 16.20 19.84
CA ILE A 566 3.39 16.08 19.87
C ILE A 566 2.99 15.07 18.80
N ASP A 567 2.26 14.01 19.18
CA ASP A 567 1.72 12.97 18.27
C ASP A 567 0.23 13.21 17.91
N GLY A 568 -0.35 14.29 18.42
CA GLY A 568 -1.75 14.68 18.25
C GLY A 568 -2.60 14.47 19.50
N GLU A 569 -2.21 13.55 20.39
CA GLU A 569 -2.89 13.28 21.67
C GLU A 569 -2.03 13.64 22.88
N PHE A 570 -0.74 13.30 22.83
CA PHE A 570 0.23 13.52 23.88
C PHE A 570 1.24 14.60 23.54
N THR A 571 1.89 15.09 24.59
CA THR A 571 2.97 16.06 24.49
C THR A 571 4.08 15.62 25.42
N THR A 572 5.24 15.28 24.86
CA THR A 572 6.44 14.93 25.63
C THR A 572 7.45 16.04 25.53
N GLN A 573 8.00 16.44 26.67
CA GLN A 573 9.06 17.44 26.74
C GLN A 573 10.32 16.86 27.37
N ASN A 574 11.46 17.21 26.79
CA ASN A 574 12.76 16.99 27.41
C ASN A 574 13.59 18.27 27.32
N SER A 575 14.46 18.50 28.30
CA SER A 575 15.28 19.70 28.35
C SER A 575 16.73 19.38 28.70
N ILE A 576 17.64 20.09 28.04
CA ILE A 576 19.06 20.10 28.38
C ILE A 576 19.46 21.48 28.88
N ASN A 577 20.28 21.52 29.92
CA ASN A 577 20.81 22.76 30.47
C ASN A 577 22.28 22.90 30.09
N ILE A 578 22.61 24.00 29.41
CA ILE A 578 23.97 24.34 29.01
C ILE A 578 24.49 25.47 29.89
N SER A 579 25.62 25.26 30.54
CA SER A 579 26.29 26.31 31.31
C SER A 579 26.90 27.34 30.36
N VAL A 580 26.59 28.62 30.56
CA VAL A 580 27.14 29.72 29.74
C VAL A 580 28.20 30.47 30.54
N ALA A 581 29.44 30.40 30.08
CA ALA A 581 30.56 31.14 30.63
C ALA A 581 30.76 32.47 29.91
N ASP A 582 31.31 33.47 30.59
CA ASP A 582 31.81 34.67 29.93
C ASP A 582 32.92 34.30 28.95
N ALA A 583 32.94 34.96 27.79
CA ALA A 583 34.04 34.82 26.85
C ALA A 583 35.35 35.26 27.55
N PRO A 584 36.46 34.51 27.39
CA PRO A 584 37.75 34.95 27.93
C PRO A 584 38.07 36.35 27.42
N ALA A 585 38.55 37.23 28.32
CA ALA A 585 38.79 38.63 28.04
C ALA A 585 39.59 38.80 26.73
N PRO A 586 39.12 39.59 25.76
CA PRO A 586 39.78 39.70 24.47
C PRO A 586 41.15 40.36 24.62
N ALA A 587 42.13 39.86 23.87
CA ALA A 587 43.29 40.67 23.51
C ALA A 587 42.77 41.87 22.70
N SER A 588 43.10 43.08 23.17
CA SER A 588 42.57 44.34 22.65
C SER A 588 42.70 44.47 21.12
N SER A 589 41.58 44.44 20.41
CA SER A 589 41.40 45.15 19.15
C SER A 589 39.92 45.52 19.00
N GLY A 590 39.67 46.79 18.68
CA GLY A 590 38.37 47.43 18.82
C GLY A 590 37.46 47.34 17.59
N GLY A 591 36.18 47.64 17.84
CA GLY A 591 35.26 48.18 16.86
C GLY A 591 34.30 47.18 16.22
N GLY A 592 33.02 47.29 16.58
CA GLY A 592 31.91 46.69 15.82
C GLY A 592 30.80 46.15 16.72
N GLY A 593 29.87 47.01 17.12
CA GLY A 593 28.63 46.56 17.75
C GLY A 593 27.73 45.90 16.70
N THR A 594 27.75 44.58 16.63
CA THR A 594 26.76 43.79 15.88
C THR A 594 25.71 43.27 16.86
N THR A 595 24.47 43.72 16.70
CA THR A 595 23.29 43.01 17.22
C THR A 595 23.30 41.60 16.65
N SER A 596 23.56 40.61 17.51
CA SER A 596 23.60 39.20 17.13
C SER A 596 22.22 38.61 17.42
N VAL A 597 21.55 38.15 16.38
CA VAL A 597 20.29 37.42 16.46
C VAL A 597 20.63 35.96 16.74
N TRP A 598 19.86 35.28 17.59
CA TRP A 598 20.00 33.84 17.73
C TRP A 598 19.66 33.17 16.40
N VAL A 599 20.49 32.24 15.94
CA VAL A 599 20.25 31.49 14.71
C VAL A 599 20.31 30.02 15.06
N LEU A 600 19.20 29.31 14.80
CA LEU A 600 19.19 27.86 14.73
C LEU A 600 19.60 27.46 13.31
N ILE A 601 20.62 26.62 13.19
CA ILE A 601 21.03 26.04 11.92
C ILE A 601 20.88 24.53 12.03
N MET A 602 20.09 23.93 11.14
CA MET A 602 20.09 22.48 10.94
C MET A 602 21.43 22.11 10.31
N VAL A 603 22.21 21.27 10.99
CA VAL A 603 23.49 20.79 10.47
C VAL A 603 23.23 19.38 9.94
N THR A 604 22.99 19.23 8.64
CA THR A 604 22.92 17.89 8.03
C THR A 604 24.33 17.26 8.05
N GLY A 605 24.65 16.59 9.16
CA GLY A 605 25.89 15.85 9.35
C GLY A 605 25.71 14.39 8.92
N LEU A 606 26.24 14.03 7.75
CA LEU A 606 26.37 12.65 7.32
C LEU A 606 27.40 11.92 8.22
N VAL A 607 27.00 11.45 9.40
CA VAL A 607 27.89 10.67 10.28
C VAL A 607 27.84 9.20 9.89
N LEU A 608 28.70 8.84 8.94
CA LEU A 608 29.05 7.45 8.63
C LEU A 608 29.75 6.83 9.85
N TYR A 609 29.00 6.17 10.73
CA TYR A 609 29.59 5.34 11.78
C TYR A 609 30.03 3.99 11.19
N ARG A 610 31.27 3.93 10.68
CA ARG A 610 31.98 2.66 10.42
C ARG A 610 32.16 1.92 11.75
N ARG A 611 31.28 0.96 12.06
CA ARG A 611 31.64 -0.12 13.00
C ARG A 611 32.46 -1.17 12.26
N ARG A 612 33.78 -1.11 12.43
CA ARG A 612 34.63 -2.29 12.31
C ARG A 612 34.23 -3.24 13.44
N VAL A 613 33.70 -4.40 13.08
CA VAL A 613 33.80 -5.60 13.92
C VAL A 613 34.59 -6.60 13.09
N SER A 614 35.62 -7.14 13.73
CA SER A 614 36.64 -8.07 13.24
C SER A 614 36.12 -9.24 12.43
#